data_AF-A0A5M8PUC4-F1
#
_entry.id   AF-A0A5M8PUC4-F1
#
_cell.length_a   1.000
_cell.length_b   1.000
_cell.length_c   1.000
_cell.angle_alpha   90.00
_cell.angle_beta   90.00
_cell.angle_gamma   90.00
#
_symmetry.space_group_name_H-M   'P 1'
#
loop_
_entity.id
_entity.type
_entity.pdbx_description
1 polymer ?
#
loop_
_entity_poly.entity_id
_entity_poly.type
_entity_poly.pdbx_seq_one_letter_code
_entity_poly.pdbx_strand_id
1 'polypeptide(L)'
;MHISGLAMGAALCITSVLSMSIAPHRPDPHLSARDPSPYDSQALTPRDGTWQYPVRPTTIRMVGTIGRPIGLIAFTGVMKAATAYIDYLINHEHMGDDLIPAGVFTYTRDKGMIQLKNANNHQLTWQVVKTVVEALANVPELRGHYGTDFKIFDGSIQVGVGKLKDLAPS
;
A
#
# COMPACT_ATOMS: atom_id res chain seq x y z
N MET A 1 1.68 -66.52 31.09
CA MET A 1 1.53 -65.33 31.96
C MET A 1 2.62 -64.34 31.62
N HIS A 2 2.27 -63.27 30.91
CA HIS A 2 2.85 -61.92 31.03
C HIS A 2 2.08 -61.03 30.05
N ILE A 3 1.18 -60.21 30.61
CA ILE A 3 0.34 -59.27 29.89
C ILE A 3 1.15 -57.98 29.78
N SER A 4 1.51 -57.59 28.56
CA SER A 4 2.09 -56.27 28.28
C SER A 4 0.95 -55.28 28.14
N GLY A 5 0.82 -54.40 29.13
CA GLY A 5 0.00 -53.21 29.03
C GLY A 5 0.76 -52.13 28.26
N LEU A 6 0.09 -51.49 27.32
CA LEU A 6 0.44 -50.16 26.89
C LEU A 6 -0.85 -49.39 26.58
N ALA A 7 -1.12 -48.44 27.45
CA ALA A 7 -2.17 -47.45 27.35
C ALA A 7 -1.67 -46.23 26.55
N MET A 8 -2.58 -45.27 26.36
CA MET A 8 -2.43 -43.93 25.76
C MET A 8 -2.73 -43.87 24.25
N GLY A 9 -3.56 -42.96 23.76
CA GLY A 9 -4.30 -41.89 24.41
C GLY A 9 -5.35 -41.35 23.45
N ALA A 10 -6.55 -41.10 23.96
CA ALA A 10 -7.62 -40.45 23.20
C ALA A 10 -7.44 -38.93 23.31
N ALA A 11 -7.18 -38.27 22.19
CA ALA A 11 -7.18 -36.81 22.10
C ALA A 11 -8.64 -36.33 21.93
N LEU A 12 -9.20 -35.78 23.00
CA LEU A 12 -10.51 -35.14 23.00
C LEU A 12 -10.38 -33.75 22.36
N CYS A 13 -10.92 -33.55 21.15
CA CYS A 13 -11.05 -32.23 20.55
C CYS A 13 -12.28 -31.52 21.15
N ILE A 14 -12.06 -30.61 22.10
CA ILE A 14 -13.09 -29.70 22.60
C ILE A 14 -13.04 -28.44 21.74
N THR A 15 -14.02 -28.25 20.86
CA THR A 15 -14.22 -26.99 20.13
C THR A 15 -14.88 -25.98 21.06
N SER A 16 -14.09 -25.03 21.57
CA SER A 16 -14.60 -23.88 22.31
C SER A 16 -15.29 -22.89 21.36
N VAL A 17 -16.60 -22.74 21.52
CA VAL A 17 -17.38 -21.63 20.97
C VAL A 17 -17.17 -20.39 21.84
N LEU A 18 -16.42 -19.41 21.34
CA LEU A 18 -16.39 -18.07 21.94
C LEU A 18 -17.60 -17.28 21.44
N SER A 19 -18.63 -17.28 22.28
CA SER A 19 -19.73 -16.31 22.24
C SER A 19 -19.22 -14.99 22.82
N MET A 20 -19.26 -13.91 22.03
CA MET A 20 -19.11 -12.55 22.54
C MET A 20 -20.37 -11.76 22.17
N SER A 21 -21.20 -11.55 23.18
CA SER A 21 -22.31 -10.60 23.20
C SER A 21 -22.02 -9.59 24.29
N ILE A 22 -21.67 -8.35 23.95
CA ILE A 22 -21.71 -7.21 24.88
C ILE A 22 -22.15 -5.93 24.14
N ALA A 23 -23.41 -5.57 24.44
CA ALA A 23 -24.07 -4.26 24.61
C ALA A 23 -24.14 -3.19 23.48
N PRO A 24 -25.33 -2.56 23.30
CA PRO A 24 -25.51 -1.39 22.43
C PRO A 24 -24.88 -0.14 23.03
N HIS A 25 -24.11 0.57 22.22
CA HIS A 25 -23.52 1.85 22.59
C HIS A 25 -24.63 2.92 22.68
N ARG A 26 -24.69 3.60 23.83
CA ARG A 26 -25.61 4.72 24.13
C ARG A 26 -25.22 5.94 23.27
N PRO A 27 -26.18 6.75 22.79
CA PRO A 27 -25.87 7.94 21.99
C PRO A 27 -25.14 8.98 22.85
N ASP A 28 -23.93 9.36 22.44
CA ASP A 28 -23.20 10.50 22.99
C ASP A 28 -23.90 11.81 22.59
N PRO A 29 -23.84 12.86 23.44
CA PRO A 29 -24.52 14.12 23.24
C PRO A 29 -23.99 14.84 22.00
N HIS A 30 -24.91 15.33 21.18
CA HIS A 30 -24.65 16.18 20.02
C HIS A 30 -23.61 17.27 20.34
N LEU A 31 -22.38 17.06 19.89
CA LEU A 31 -21.46 18.15 19.61
C LEU A 31 -21.99 18.80 18.33
N SER A 32 -22.43 20.05 18.41
CA SER A 32 -22.76 20.83 17.21
C SER A 32 -21.53 20.83 16.30
N ALA A 33 -21.66 20.16 15.15
CA ALA A 33 -20.68 20.25 14.09
C ALA A 33 -20.51 21.73 13.76
N ARG A 34 -19.28 22.25 13.90
CA ARG A 34 -18.93 23.51 13.28
C ARG A 34 -19.22 23.36 11.80
N ASP A 35 -20.02 24.27 11.25
CA ASP A 35 -20.23 24.37 9.81
C ASP A 35 -18.87 24.32 9.11
N PRO A 36 -18.72 23.49 8.07
CA PRO A 36 -17.50 23.48 7.28
C PRO A 36 -17.26 24.91 6.77
N SER A 37 -16.02 25.37 6.97
CA SER A 37 -15.58 26.67 6.48
C SER A 37 -15.89 26.78 4.97
N PRO A 38 -16.47 27.89 4.49
CA PRO A 38 -16.87 28.07 3.09
C PRO A 38 -15.68 28.29 2.14
N TYR A 39 -14.47 27.91 2.54
CA TYR A 39 -13.36 27.73 1.60
C TYR A 39 -13.61 26.48 0.77
N ASP A 40 -14.48 26.66 -0.23
CA ASP A 40 -14.31 26.20 -1.61
C ASP A 40 -13.44 24.94 -1.72
N SER A 41 -14.03 23.80 -1.34
CA SER A 41 -13.53 22.50 -1.73
C SER A 41 -13.79 22.37 -3.22
N GLN A 42 -12.97 23.04 -4.05
CA GLN A 42 -13.00 22.80 -5.48
C GLN A 42 -12.90 21.30 -5.66
N ALA A 43 -13.94 20.69 -6.23
CA ALA A 43 -13.92 19.30 -6.60
C ALA A 43 -12.64 19.10 -7.41
N LEU A 44 -11.70 18.34 -6.85
CA LEU A 44 -10.39 18.14 -7.43
C LEU A 44 -10.61 17.45 -8.76
N THR A 45 -10.55 18.22 -9.85
CA THR A 45 -10.62 17.69 -11.20
C THR A 45 -9.35 16.84 -11.38
N PRO A 46 -9.49 15.53 -11.66
CA PRO A 46 -8.34 14.69 -11.99
C PRO A 46 -7.50 15.37 -13.08
N ARG A 47 -6.19 15.48 -12.85
CA ARG A 47 -5.27 15.99 -13.88
C ARG A 47 -4.45 14.81 -14.40
N ASP A 48 -4.58 14.56 -15.70
CA ASP A 48 -3.73 13.61 -16.42
C ASP A 48 -2.31 14.19 -16.57
N GLY A 49 -1.29 13.38 -16.34
CA GLY A 49 0.11 13.78 -16.46
C GLY A 49 1.05 12.66 -16.84
N THR A 50 2.18 13.02 -17.45
CA THR A 50 3.34 12.15 -17.69
C THR A 50 4.52 12.65 -16.88
N TRP A 51 5.07 11.80 -16.03
CA TRP A 51 6.20 12.10 -15.15
C TRP A 51 7.34 11.12 -15.43
N GLN A 52 8.51 11.63 -15.76
CA GLN A 52 9.69 10.79 -16.00
C GLN A 52 10.62 10.89 -14.81
N TYR A 53 10.98 9.75 -14.22
CA TYR A 53 11.94 9.69 -13.14
C TYR A 53 13.14 8.83 -13.57
N PRO A 54 14.26 9.46 -13.98
CA PRO A 54 15.43 8.72 -14.40
C PRO A 54 16.10 8.11 -13.16
N VAL A 55 16.10 6.79 -13.06
CA VAL A 55 16.97 6.05 -12.15
C VAL A 55 18.04 5.37 -13.00
N ARG A 56 19.29 5.31 -12.53
CA ARG A 56 20.36 4.63 -13.29
C ARG A 56 20.46 3.19 -12.78
N PRO A 57 20.48 2.16 -13.65
CA PRO A 57 20.50 2.18 -15.12
C PRO A 57 19.11 2.24 -15.81
N THR A 58 18.00 2.19 -15.07
CA THR A 58 16.65 2.02 -15.64
C THR A 58 15.78 3.27 -15.51
N THR A 59 15.41 3.89 -16.64
CA THR A 59 14.50 5.04 -16.61
C THR A 59 13.07 4.57 -16.44
N ILE A 60 12.49 4.82 -15.27
CA ILE A 60 11.07 4.56 -15.03
C ILE A 60 10.26 5.80 -15.41
N ARG A 61 9.31 5.63 -16.33
CA ARG A 61 8.29 6.63 -16.61
C ARG A 61 7.00 6.24 -15.89
N MET A 62 6.42 7.22 -15.19
CA MET A 62 5.08 7.12 -14.61
C MET A 62 4.11 7.98 -15.41
N VAL A 63 2.94 7.43 -15.73
CA VAL A 63 1.87 8.19 -16.40
C VAL A 63 0.58 7.91 -15.65
N GLY A 64 -0.18 8.94 -15.30
CA GLY A 64 -1.32 8.75 -14.42
C GLY A 64 -2.16 9.99 -14.16
N THR A 65 -3.03 9.85 -13.17
CA THR A 65 -3.96 10.89 -12.70
C THR A 65 -3.62 11.28 -11.27
N ILE A 66 -3.62 12.57 -10.96
CA ILE A 66 -3.43 13.05 -9.58
C ILE A 66 -4.78 13.14 -8.89
N GLY A 67 -4.84 12.57 -7.68
CA GLY A 67 -6.03 12.56 -6.84
C GLY A 67 -6.06 13.64 -5.76
N ARG A 68 -6.74 13.29 -4.67
CA ARG A 68 -7.02 14.18 -3.53
C ARG A 68 -5.76 14.55 -2.72
N PRO A 69 -5.63 15.80 -2.27
CA PRO A 69 -4.58 16.20 -1.36
C PRO A 69 -4.90 15.67 0.04
N ILE A 70 -3.88 15.21 0.72
CA ILE A 70 -3.96 14.47 2.00
C ILE A 70 -2.90 14.92 3.00
N GLY A 71 -2.14 15.95 2.62
CA GLY A 71 -1.15 16.61 3.46
C GLY A 71 0.24 15.99 3.30
N LEU A 72 1.24 16.85 3.27
CA LEU A 72 2.63 16.48 3.04
C LEU A 72 3.19 15.52 4.11
N ILE A 73 2.77 15.67 5.36
CA ILE A 73 3.28 14.87 6.49
C ILE A 73 2.88 13.40 6.32
N ALA A 74 1.60 13.13 6.07
CA ALA A 74 1.10 11.77 5.88
C ALA A 74 1.74 11.11 4.66
N PHE A 75 1.82 11.84 3.54
CA PHE A 75 2.49 11.37 2.32
C PHE A 75 3.96 10.99 2.58
N THR A 76 4.72 11.90 3.19
CA THR A 76 6.14 11.70 3.47
C THR A 76 6.35 10.54 4.44
N GLY A 77 5.47 10.39 5.44
CA GLY A 77 5.51 9.27 6.38
C GLY A 77 5.38 7.91 5.69
N VAL A 78 4.42 7.78 4.78
CA VAL A 78 4.22 6.52 4.02
C VAL A 78 5.37 6.26 3.06
N MET A 79 5.84 7.26 2.31
CA MET A 79 6.97 7.08 1.39
C MET A 79 8.25 6.65 2.14
N LYS A 80 8.62 7.36 3.22
CA LYS A 80 9.81 7.04 4.03
C LYS A 80 9.73 5.64 4.61
N ALA A 81 8.55 5.24 5.07
CA ALA A 81 8.33 3.94 5.67
C ALA A 81 8.37 2.80 4.65
N ALA A 82 7.77 3.00 3.48
CA ALA A 82 7.81 2.05 2.38
C ALA A 82 9.25 1.88 1.87
N THR A 83 10.00 2.96 1.68
CA THR A 83 11.42 2.91 1.31
C THR A 83 12.22 2.10 2.32
N ALA A 84 12.09 2.37 3.62
CA ALA A 84 12.81 1.64 4.65
C ALA A 84 12.46 0.14 4.68
N TYR A 85 11.20 -0.21 4.46
CA TYR A 85 10.75 -1.60 4.36
C TYR A 85 11.36 -2.31 3.15
N ILE A 86 11.34 -1.66 1.99
CA ILE A 86 11.91 -2.23 0.75
C ILE A 86 13.44 -2.35 0.87
N ASP A 87 14.11 -1.35 1.45
CA ASP A 87 15.56 -1.40 1.70
C ASP A 87 15.93 -2.54 2.66
N TYR A 88 15.10 -2.84 3.65
CA TYR A 88 15.30 -4.01 4.50
C TYR A 88 15.28 -5.29 3.66
N LEU A 89 14.24 -5.49 2.84
CA LEU A 89 14.10 -6.69 2.01
C LEU A 89 15.23 -6.84 0.98
N ILE A 90 15.61 -5.75 0.31
CA ILE A 90 16.67 -5.81 -0.71
C ILE A 90 18.04 -6.08 -0.09
N ASN A 91 18.38 -5.35 0.99
CA ASN A 91 19.75 -5.40 1.52
C ASN A 91 19.97 -6.55 2.53
N HIS A 92 18.94 -6.94 3.28
CA HIS A 92 19.06 -7.99 4.30
C HIS A 92 18.58 -9.35 3.81
N GLU A 93 17.50 -9.39 3.03
CA GLU A 93 16.95 -10.65 2.49
C GLU A 93 17.46 -10.96 1.07
N HIS A 94 18.34 -10.09 0.52
CA HIS A 94 18.95 -10.23 -0.81
C HIS A 94 17.95 -10.32 -1.98
N MET A 95 16.74 -9.76 -1.80
CA MET A 95 15.64 -9.92 -2.75
C MET A 95 15.66 -8.95 -3.95
N GLY A 96 16.74 -8.22 -4.19
CA GLY A 96 16.77 -7.12 -5.19
C GLY A 96 16.20 -7.50 -6.57
N ASP A 97 16.70 -8.60 -7.11
CA ASP A 97 16.30 -9.13 -8.42
C ASP A 97 15.17 -10.16 -8.34
N ASP A 98 14.73 -10.51 -7.14
CA ASP A 98 13.65 -11.46 -6.93
C ASP A 98 12.31 -10.86 -7.38
N LEU A 99 11.45 -11.75 -7.86
CA LEU A 99 10.11 -11.39 -8.30
C LEU A 99 9.22 -11.07 -7.10
N ILE A 100 8.35 -10.08 -7.27
CA ILE A 100 7.29 -9.81 -6.30
C ILE A 100 6.35 -11.02 -6.23
N PRO A 101 6.15 -11.65 -5.05
CA PRO A 101 5.24 -12.77 -4.89
C PRO A 101 3.82 -12.43 -5.38
N ALA A 102 3.22 -13.36 -6.12
CA ALA A 102 1.91 -13.18 -6.76
C ALA A 102 1.80 -11.95 -7.70
N GLY A 103 2.91 -11.30 -8.06
CA GLY A 103 2.94 -10.12 -8.94
C GLY A 103 2.25 -8.89 -8.37
N VAL A 104 2.05 -8.83 -7.05
CA VAL A 104 1.37 -7.71 -6.36
C VAL A 104 2.16 -7.31 -5.13
N PHE A 105 2.57 -6.04 -5.09
CA PHE A 105 3.11 -5.41 -3.89
C PHE A 105 2.02 -4.52 -3.28
N THR A 106 1.78 -4.63 -1.97
CA THR A 106 0.90 -3.72 -1.24
C THR A 106 1.57 -3.32 0.07
N TYR A 107 1.74 -2.02 0.26
CA TYR A 107 2.26 -1.44 1.49
C TYR A 107 1.23 -0.47 2.06
N THR A 108 0.85 -0.69 3.31
CA THR A 108 -0.12 0.13 4.02
C THR A 108 0.51 0.67 5.29
N ARG A 109 0.38 1.99 5.49
CA ARG A 109 0.78 2.63 6.74
C ARG A 109 -0.12 3.82 7.03
N ASP A 110 -0.54 3.93 8.28
CA ASP A 110 -1.48 4.96 8.73
C ASP A 110 -2.75 4.94 7.86
N LYS A 111 -3.03 6.04 7.15
CA LYS A 111 -4.16 6.17 6.22
C LYS A 111 -3.74 6.04 4.75
N GLY A 112 -2.47 5.74 4.45
CA GLY A 112 -1.98 5.64 3.08
C GLY A 112 -1.72 4.20 2.65
N MET A 113 -1.97 3.92 1.38
CA MET A 113 -1.64 2.65 0.74
C MET A 113 -0.92 2.88 -0.59
N ILE A 114 0.18 2.16 -0.78
CA ILE A 114 0.86 1.98 -2.07
C ILE A 114 0.53 0.58 -2.56
N GLN A 115 -0.03 0.45 -3.75
CA GLN A 115 -0.24 -0.85 -4.39
C GLN A 115 0.39 -0.84 -5.78
N LEU A 116 1.19 -1.85 -6.10
CA LEU A 116 1.80 -2.06 -7.41
C LEU A 116 1.42 -3.46 -7.90
N LYS A 117 1.19 -3.61 -9.20
CA LYS A 117 0.84 -4.89 -9.83
C LYS A 117 1.57 -5.04 -11.16
N ASN A 118 1.93 -6.27 -11.49
CA ASN A 118 2.41 -6.65 -12.82
C ASN A 118 1.42 -6.18 -13.89
N ALA A 119 1.95 -5.77 -15.05
CA ALA A 119 1.15 -5.46 -16.23
C ALA A 119 1.71 -6.20 -17.44
N ASN A 120 0.84 -6.51 -18.41
CA ASN A 120 1.22 -7.03 -19.73
C ASN A 120 2.21 -8.21 -19.71
N ASN A 121 2.01 -9.16 -18.79
CA ASN A 121 2.89 -10.33 -18.57
C ASN A 121 4.33 -10.01 -18.17
N HIS A 122 4.67 -8.76 -17.88
CA HIS A 122 5.94 -8.39 -17.28
C HIS A 122 5.90 -8.60 -15.77
N GLN A 123 7.00 -9.10 -15.23
CA GLN A 123 7.16 -9.37 -13.81
C GLN A 123 7.81 -8.17 -13.12
N LEU A 124 7.24 -7.73 -12.01
CA LEU A 124 7.87 -6.75 -11.12
C LEU A 124 8.92 -7.44 -10.25
N THR A 125 10.06 -6.78 -10.09
CA THR A 125 11.09 -7.12 -9.10
C THR A 125 11.07 -6.14 -7.94
N TRP A 126 11.70 -6.51 -6.82
CA TRP A 126 11.86 -5.60 -5.68
C TRP A 126 12.62 -4.32 -6.05
N GLN A 127 13.62 -4.41 -6.92
CA GLN A 127 14.34 -3.23 -7.41
C GLN A 127 13.42 -2.27 -8.18
N VAL A 128 12.49 -2.78 -9.01
CA VAL A 128 11.50 -1.93 -9.69
C VAL A 128 10.56 -1.29 -8.67
N VAL A 129 10.09 -2.04 -7.67
CA VAL A 129 9.23 -1.51 -6.60
C VAL A 129 9.93 -0.38 -5.84
N LYS A 130 11.20 -0.56 -5.45
CA LYS A 130 12.02 0.49 -4.81
C LYS A 130 12.07 1.74 -5.66
N THR A 131 12.44 1.57 -6.93
CA THR A 131 12.59 2.65 -7.90
C THR A 131 11.29 3.45 -8.06
N VAL A 132 10.15 2.76 -8.09
CA VAL A 132 8.82 3.40 -8.16
C VAL A 132 8.53 4.19 -6.88
N VAL A 133 8.75 3.62 -5.70
CA VAL A 133 8.50 4.34 -4.43
C VAL A 133 9.39 5.59 -4.30
N GLU A 134 10.67 5.48 -4.70
CA GLU A 134 11.58 6.64 -4.76
C GLU A 134 11.07 7.69 -5.76
N ALA A 135 10.60 7.27 -6.94
CA ALA A 135 10.03 8.18 -7.92
C ALA A 135 8.81 8.92 -7.36
N LEU A 136 7.88 8.21 -6.71
CA LEU A 136 6.69 8.80 -6.10
C LEU A 136 7.06 9.88 -5.07
N ALA A 137 8.09 9.63 -4.26
CA ALA A 137 8.55 10.59 -3.25
C ALA A 137 9.19 11.86 -3.86
N ASN A 138 9.73 11.76 -5.08
CA ASN A 138 10.50 12.83 -5.72
C ASN A 138 9.76 13.55 -6.85
N VAL A 139 8.60 13.07 -7.29
CA VAL A 139 7.75 13.75 -8.29
C VAL A 139 6.97 14.87 -7.60
N PRO A 140 7.26 16.16 -7.89
CA PRO A 140 6.62 17.28 -7.20
C PRO A 140 5.11 17.29 -7.29
N GLU A 141 4.55 16.83 -8.41
CA GLU A 141 3.11 16.80 -8.68
C GLU A 141 2.37 15.75 -7.84
N LEU A 142 3.07 14.71 -7.36
CA LEU A 142 2.49 13.66 -6.50
C LEU A 142 2.64 13.98 -5.02
N ARG A 143 3.49 14.96 -4.68
CA ARG A 143 3.86 15.28 -3.31
C ARG A 143 2.65 15.77 -2.51
N GLY A 144 2.20 14.95 -1.56
CA GLY A 144 1.07 15.28 -0.69
C GLY A 144 -0.31 14.89 -1.25
N HIS A 145 -0.35 14.07 -2.31
CA HIS A 145 -1.58 13.58 -2.93
C HIS A 145 -1.74 12.05 -2.77
N TYR A 146 -2.97 11.60 -2.49
CA TYR A 146 -3.40 10.20 -2.61
C TYR A 146 -4.63 10.14 -3.54
N GLY A 147 -4.98 8.94 -4.01
CA GLY A 147 -5.97 8.77 -5.09
C GLY A 147 -5.33 8.88 -6.47
N THR A 148 -4.07 8.50 -6.59
CA THR A 148 -3.31 8.54 -7.85
C THR A 148 -3.23 7.15 -8.43
N ASP A 149 -3.71 6.95 -9.64
CA ASP A 149 -3.44 5.75 -10.42
C ASP A 149 -2.33 6.06 -11.43
N PHE A 150 -1.37 5.15 -11.59
CA PHE A 150 -0.26 5.35 -12.52
C PHE A 150 0.15 4.05 -13.22
N LYS A 151 0.75 4.18 -14.40
CA LYS A 151 1.39 3.10 -15.15
C LYS A 151 2.89 3.21 -15.00
N ILE A 152 3.58 2.08 -14.96
CA ILE A 152 5.03 1.99 -14.76
C ILE A 152 5.64 1.47 -16.05
N PHE A 153 6.54 2.24 -16.64
CA PHE A 153 7.24 1.88 -17.87
C PHE A 153 8.74 1.78 -17.63
N ASP A 154 9.36 0.74 -18.17
CA ASP A 154 10.79 0.65 -18.41
C ASP A 154 11.03 0.90 -19.91
N GLY A 155 11.58 2.07 -20.24
CA GLY A 155 11.66 2.53 -21.63
C GLY A 155 10.29 2.63 -22.33
N SER A 156 10.08 1.81 -23.36
CA SER A 156 8.81 1.72 -24.10
C SER A 156 7.88 0.62 -23.57
N ILE A 157 8.33 -0.20 -22.62
CA ILE A 157 7.62 -1.38 -22.16
C ILE A 157 6.89 -1.07 -20.85
N GLN A 158 5.58 -1.33 -20.80
CA GLN A 158 4.84 -1.23 -19.55
C GLN A 158 5.08 -2.48 -18.71
N VAL A 159 5.72 -2.29 -17.56
CA VAL A 159 6.08 -3.38 -16.64
C VAL A 159 5.09 -3.52 -15.47
N GLY A 160 4.32 -2.47 -15.18
CA GLY A 160 3.36 -2.51 -14.09
C GLY A 160 2.31 -1.41 -14.11
N VAL A 161 1.42 -1.48 -13.14
CA VAL A 161 0.47 -0.44 -12.76
C VAL A 161 0.55 -0.21 -11.25
N GLY A 162 0.23 0.99 -10.81
CA GLY A 162 0.26 1.36 -9.40
C GLY A 162 -0.89 2.25 -8.99
N LYS A 163 -1.16 2.25 -7.69
CA LYS A 163 -2.18 3.05 -7.03
C LYS A 163 -1.63 3.61 -5.72
N LEU A 164 -1.82 4.90 -5.50
CA LEU A 164 -1.74 5.54 -4.19
C LEU A 164 -3.17 5.79 -3.71
N LYS A 165 -3.54 5.29 -2.53
CA LYS A 165 -4.88 5.51 -1.96
C LYS A 165 -4.81 6.10 -0.56
N ASP A 166 -5.79 6.96 -0.29
CA ASP A 166 -6.19 7.30 1.06
C ASP A 166 -7.18 6.22 1.53
N LEU A 167 -6.96 5.70 2.72
CA LEU A 167 -7.81 4.72 3.39
C LEU A 167 -8.72 5.39 4.42
N ALA A 168 -8.65 6.72 4.59
CA ALA A 168 -9.64 7.45 5.36
C ALA A 168 -11.05 7.27 4.77
N PRO A 169 -12.10 7.12 5.60
CA PRO A 169 -13.47 7.11 5.13
C PRO A 169 -13.79 8.43 4.40
N SER A 170 -14.41 8.30 3.23
CA SER A 170 -14.76 9.39 2.32
C SER A 170 -15.89 10.27 2.82
#